data_AF-A0A6J1C0S2-F1
#
_entry.id   AF-A0A6J1C0S2-F1
#
_cell.length_a   1.000
_cell.length_b   1.000
_cell.length_c   1.000
_cell.angle_alpha   90.00
_cell.angle_beta   90.00
_cell.angle_gamma   90.00
#
_symmetry.space_group_name_H-M   'P 1'
#
loop_
_entity.id
_entity.type
_entity.pdbx_description
1 polymer ?
#
loop_
_entity_poly.entity_id
_entity_poly.type
_entity_poly.pdbx_seq_one_letter_code
_entity_poly.pdbx_strand_id
1 'polypeptide(L)'
;MVGARLEDATGFKEELVRNALASAIKAHRQPDKPFLVEKTRDFSVISFAGSWSADGWFSGSSTSFGETEISRRLFPSIRSIGVGDFAIVNSAFFQRFEGILGKLKEVVKVNKAVVFSGHSAGGPIAILATIWLLEQQRNSNSNPNFTPPKCITFGSPLVGNFIFSHALKREKWSTHFVHFITRYDIVPRIHLAPLPSLQSQLQTILDSLSSRSPGPALIGNVATTFFMTVMRNASAVASNVACHLMGSTNLLLDTLKNFVKLSPYRPFGTYVFFTEGGKAVVVTNPDAVLQILFYSCQLSSVGECGRISHQSLMDHWGYESKIQRNWELLHSIRLDELVKLPLSLAGRNTPLTEALNELGLSTRALMNLRAAGACEEQKMKNQERMEEKKQYTEERLSRLEEEYRAVCKVDGLGYYDAFKLQKDARDFHANIWRLELAGVWDEIIEMLKRYELPDELEGKDEWIQLATRFRRLVEPLDIANYYRHSKNDDTGPYLIKGRPKRYRFTQRWLEHKQKMIESSEESSLWAEVEELRIQTKTRTFAENEKEITELEKKIKRWINEIKDDMLLKKSTFMEWWKTLPEHHRSQSCIKDDVERMENGVDAIDTV
;
A
#
# COMPACT_ATOMS: atom_id res chain seq x y z
N MET A 1 -30.00 1.50 14.21
CA MET A 1 -28.66 1.10 14.70
C MET A 1 -28.74 0.96 16.22
N VAL A 2 -28.74 -0.27 16.70
CA VAL A 2 -28.60 -0.58 18.13
C VAL A 2 -27.11 -0.48 18.46
N GLY A 3 -26.73 0.17 19.56
CA GLY A 3 -25.32 0.29 19.95
C GLY A 3 -24.69 -1.10 20.13
N ALA A 4 -23.60 -1.37 19.40
CA ALA A 4 -22.85 -2.62 19.52
C ALA A 4 -21.83 -2.50 20.65
N ARG A 5 -21.40 -3.63 21.24
CA ARG A 5 -20.27 -3.62 22.17
C ARG A 5 -19.02 -3.19 21.42
N LEU A 6 -18.11 -2.49 22.09
CA LEU A 6 -16.87 -2.04 21.46
C LEU A 6 -16.02 -3.21 20.93
N GLU A 7 -16.13 -4.39 21.56
CA GLU A 7 -15.51 -5.63 21.08
C GLU A 7 -16.02 -6.03 19.70
N ASP A 8 -17.34 -5.97 19.46
CA ASP A 8 -17.95 -6.30 18.18
C ASP A 8 -17.54 -5.31 17.09
N ALA A 9 -17.44 -4.03 17.45
CA ALA A 9 -17.10 -2.97 16.51
C ALA A 9 -15.62 -2.96 16.11
N THR A 10 -14.73 -3.47 16.96
CA THR A 10 -13.26 -3.44 16.74
C THR A 10 -12.66 -4.80 16.43
N GLY A 11 -13.25 -5.90 16.91
CA GLY A 11 -12.66 -7.25 16.90
C GLY A 11 -11.62 -7.48 18.01
N PHE A 12 -11.54 -6.60 19.00
CA PHE A 12 -10.60 -6.66 20.13
C PHE A 12 -11.36 -6.84 21.45
N LYS A 13 -11.02 -7.92 22.17
CA LYS A 13 -11.59 -8.21 23.49
C LYS A 13 -11.14 -7.19 24.53
N GLU A 14 -12.00 -6.91 25.50
CA GLU A 14 -11.77 -6.03 26.64
C GLU A 14 -10.48 -6.34 27.37
N GLU A 15 -10.33 -7.60 27.78
CA GLU A 15 -9.19 -8.08 28.55
C GLU A 15 -7.88 -7.77 27.81
N LEU A 16 -7.88 -7.98 26.49
CA LEU A 16 -6.72 -7.75 25.65
C LEU A 16 -6.39 -6.26 25.55
N VAL A 17 -7.39 -5.38 25.44
CA VAL A 17 -7.17 -3.92 25.42
C VAL A 17 -6.73 -3.37 26.78
N ARG A 18 -7.32 -3.85 27.88
CA ARG A 18 -6.91 -3.46 29.24
C ARG A 18 -5.48 -3.88 29.55
N ASN A 19 -5.10 -5.12 29.19
CA ASN A 19 -3.74 -5.62 29.37
C ASN A 19 -2.75 -4.82 28.49
N ALA A 20 -3.11 -4.54 27.23
CA ALA A 20 -2.29 -3.72 26.35
C ALA A 20 -2.05 -2.31 26.89
N LEU A 21 -3.08 -1.66 27.44
CA LEU A 21 -2.96 -0.32 28.04
C LEU A 21 -2.08 -0.34 29.28
N ALA A 22 -2.36 -1.22 30.23
CA ALA A 22 -1.60 -1.33 31.48
C ALA A 22 -0.10 -1.59 31.18
N SER A 23 0.18 -2.47 30.23
CA SER A 23 1.52 -2.78 29.77
C SER A 23 2.22 -1.59 29.09
N ALA A 24 1.51 -0.84 28.24
CA ALA A 24 2.03 0.35 27.58
C ALA A 24 2.36 1.48 28.56
N ILE A 25 1.52 1.72 29.57
CA ILE A 25 1.78 2.70 30.62
C ILE A 25 2.94 2.27 31.52
N LYS A 26 3.05 0.98 31.82
CA LYS A 26 4.16 0.40 32.60
C LYS A 26 5.49 0.46 31.86
N ALA A 27 5.51 0.33 30.53
CA ALA A 27 6.73 0.44 29.73
C ALA A 27 7.47 1.77 29.95
N HIS A 28 6.74 2.87 30.17
CA HIS A 28 7.34 4.17 30.51
C HIS A 28 8.12 4.19 31.84
N ARG A 29 7.85 3.25 32.75
CA ARG A 29 8.54 3.15 34.05
C ARG A 29 9.84 2.34 33.97
N GLN A 30 10.17 1.77 32.81
CA GLN A 30 11.36 0.96 32.59
C GLN A 30 12.13 1.45 31.35
N PRO A 31 12.62 2.71 31.35
CA PRO A 31 13.23 3.33 30.17
C PRO A 31 14.48 2.60 29.68
N ASP A 32 15.19 1.88 30.56
CA ASP A 32 16.41 1.13 30.21
C ASP A 32 16.13 -0.13 29.37
N LYS A 33 14.86 -0.58 29.35
CA LYS A 33 14.47 -1.75 28.56
C LYS A 33 13.96 -1.31 27.19
N PRO A 34 14.36 -2.01 26.10
CA PRO A 34 13.91 -1.67 24.75
C PRO A 34 12.39 -1.88 24.58
N PHE A 35 11.82 -2.84 25.30
CA PHE A 35 10.39 -3.12 25.39
C PHE A 35 10.10 -3.97 26.63
N LEU A 36 8.83 -4.00 27.04
CA LEU A 36 8.30 -4.84 28.10
C LEU A 36 7.58 -6.05 27.49
N VAL A 37 7.73 -7.23 28.08
CA VAL A 37 7.00 -8.43 27.67
C VAL A 37 6.18 -8.93 28.86
N GLU A 38 4.88 -9.02 28.68
CA GLU A 38 3.96 -9.57 29.68
C GLU A 38 3.20 -10.75 29.07
N LYS A 39 3.29 -11.90 29.73
CA LYS A 39 2.68 -13.14 29.26
C LYS A 39 1.35 -13.36 29.97
N THR A 40 0.30 -13.62 29.21
CA THR A 40 -0.97 -14.15 29.71
C THR A 40 -1.06 -15.64 29.36
N ARG A 41 -2.16 -16.30 29.72
CA ARG A 41 -2.39 -17.71 29.33
C ARG A 41 -2.50 -17.88 27.82
N ASP A 42 -3.05 -16.87 27.13
CA ASP A 42 -3.47 -16.99 25.73
C ASP A 42 -2.58 -16.19 24.76
N PHE A 43 -1.91 -15.13 25.22
CA PHE A 43 -1.08 -14.26 24.37
C PHE A 43 0.05 -13.57 25.15
N SER A 44 1.00 -13.00 24.42
CA SER A 44 2.06 -12.17 24.99
C SER A 44 1.90 -10.73 24.51
N VAL A 45 1.82 -9.79 25.45
CA VAL A 45 1.83 -8.36 25.17
C VAL A 45 3.26 -7.85 25.16
N ILE A 46 3.67 -7.28 24.04
CA ILE A 46 4.98 -6.63 23.87
C ILE A 46 4.73 -5.13 23.75
N SER A 47 5.17 -4.38 24.76
CA SER A 47 4.89 -2.96 24.90
C SER A 47 6.13 -2.10 24.76
N PHE A 48 6.04 -1.01 24.01
CA PHE A 48 7.15 -0.08 23.77
C PHE A 48 6.93 1.23 24.52
N ALA A 49 7.99 1.74 25.15
CA ALA A 49 7.97 3.04 25.81
C ALA A 49 7.96 4.17 24.77
N GLY A 50 7.35 5.30 25.14
CA GLY A 50 7.46 6.54 24.36
C GLY A 50 8.85 7.16 24.50
N SER A 51 9.13 8.14 23.63
CA SER A 51 10.29 9.01 23.76
C SER A 51 9.83 10.39 24.21
N TRP A 52 10.54 10.98 25.17
CA TRP A 52 10.34 12.36 25.62
C TRP A 52 11.44 13.30 25.11
N SER A 53 12.34 12.81 24.25
CA SER A 53 13.30 13.63 23.53
C SER A 53 12.79 13.96 22.13
N ALA A 54 12.97 15.20 21.68
CA ALA A 54 12.63 15.67 20.34
C ALA A 54 13.23 14.79 19.23
N ASP A 55 14.45 14.27 19.43
CA ASP A 55 15.14 13.39 18.48
C ASP A 55 14.40 12.06 18.28
N GLY A 56 13.60 11.65 19.28
CA GLY A 56 12.75 10.46 19.18
C GLY A 56 11.46 10.67 18.38
N TRP A 57 11.19 11.88 17.90
CA TRP A 57 10.00 12.27 17.13
C TRP A 57 10.35 12.76 15.72
N PHE A 58 11.49 13.45 15.59
CA PHE A 58 12.05 13.89 14.32
C PHE A 58 13.54 13.58 14.34
N SER A 59 14.01 12.76 13.39
CA SER A 59 15.46 12.59 13.24
C SER A 59 16.03 13.82 12.54
N GLY A 60 17.34 14.07 12.67
CA GLY A 60 18.04 15.19 12.02
C GLY A 60 18.08 15.13 10.47
N SER A 61 17.06 14.57 9.81
CA SER A 61 16.91 14.62 8.36
C SER A 61 16.69 16.07 7.90
N SER A 62 17.14 16.38 6.67
CA SER A 62 16.91 17.68 6.03
C SER A 62 15.46 17.92 5.59
N THR A 63 14.56 16.96 5.86
CA THR A 63 13.16 16.98 5.44
C THR A 63 12.27 17.71 6.43
N SER A 64 11.20 18.33 5.94
CA SER A 64 10.36 19.22 6.76
C SER A 64 9.50 18.48 7.79
N PHE A 65 9.25 17.17 7.60
CA PHE A 65 8.40 16.38 8.49
C PHE A 65 9.13 15.19 9.13
N GLY A 66 10.45 15.05 8.93
CA GLY A 66 11.20 13.91 9.46
C GLY A 66 10.87 12.60 8.73
N GLU A 67 10.57 12.67 7.44
CA GLU A 67 10.11 11.54 6.65
C GLU A 67 11.25 10.85 5.88
N THR A 68 11.16 9.51 5.74
CA THR A 68 12.09 8.65 4.99
C THR A 68 11.35 7.53 4.27
N GLU A 69 11.89 7.02 3.16
CA GLU A 69 11.39 5.79 2.52
C GLU A 69 11.59 4.59 3.47
N ILE A 70 10.60 3.70 3.53
CA ILE A 70 10.66 2.48 4.35
C ILE A 70 11.65 1.45 3.76
N SER A 71 12.30 0.66 4.61
CA SER A 71 13.26 -0.36 4.14
C SER A 71 12.59 -1.42 3.26
N ARG A 72 12.99 -1.45 1.98
CA ARG A 72 12.54 -2.43 0.98
C ARG A 72 12.80 -3.88 1.37
N ARG A 73 13.87 -4.12 2.15
CA ARG A 73 14.25 -5.45 2.63
C ARG A 73 13.37 -5.92 3.78
N LEU A 74 13.02 -5.01 4.71
CA LEU A 74 12.23 -5.36 5.89
C LEU A 74 10.72 -5.36 5.59
N PHE A 75 10.28 -4.52 4.64
CA PHE A 75 8.88 -4.24 4.34
C PHE A 75 8.58 -4.24 2.83
N PRO A 76 8.84 -5.36 2.11
CA PRO A 76 8.67 -5.44 0.66
C PRO A 76 7.22 -5.20 0.20
N SER A 77 6.23 -5.48 1.04
CA SER A 77 4.81 -5.28 0.73
C SER A 77 4.34 -3.86 0.95
N ILE A 78 5.09 -3.02 1.66
CA ILE A 78 4.68 -1.67 2.04
C ILE A 78 5.03 -0.66 0.93
N ARG A 79 4.38 -0.84 -0.22
CA ARG A 79 4.54 -0.06 -1.46
C ARG A 79 3.26 -0.09 -2.29
N SER A 80 3.13 0.79 -3.28
CA SER A 80 2.17 0.61 -4.38
C SER A 80 2.77 -0.35 -5.40
N ILE A 81 2.09 -1.46 -5.71
CA ILE A 81 2.70 -2.53 -6.53
C ILE A 81 2.86 -2.08 -7.98
N GLY A 82 1.79 -1.59 -8.60
CA GLY A 82 1.80 -1.15 -9.99
C GLY A 82 2.74 0.02 -10.22
N VAL A 83 2.61 1.08 -9.42
CA VAL A 83 3.46 2.29 -9.52
C VAL A 83 4.91 1.98 -9.15
N GLY A 84 5.13 1.18 -8.12
CA GLY A 84 6.44 0.75 -7.64
C GLY A 84 7.03 1.59 -6.50
N ASP A 85 6.32 2.64 -6.07
CA ASP A 85 6.77 3.55 -5.02
C ASP A 85 6.57 2.94 -3.64
N PHE A 86 7.62 2.95 -2.82
CA PHE A 86 7.57 2.50 -1.43
C PHE A 86 6.94 3.54 -0.52
N ALA A 87 6.34 3.09 0.58
CA ALA A 87 5.77 4.02 1.53
C ALA A 87 6.85 4.86 2.22
N ILE A 88 6.42 6.04 2.66
CA ILE A 88 7.23 6.95 3.46
C ILE A 88 6.77 6.83 4.90
N VAL A 89 7.71 6.75 5.84
CA VAL A 89 7.49 6.67 7.30
C VAL A 89 8.28 7.74 8.05
N ASN A 90 7.97 7.96 9.32
CA ASN A 90 8.79 8.81 10.17
C ASN A 90 10.13 8.15 10.49
N SER A 91 11.22 8.87 10.21
CA SER A 91 12.59 8.39 10.33
C SER A 91 13.00 8.08 11.77
N ALA A 92 12.62 8.91 12.74
CA ALA A 92 12.95 8.69 14.15
C ALA A 92 12.28 7.40 14.68
N PHE A 93 11.00 7.21 14.36
CA PHE A 93 10.28 5.98 14.74
C PHE A 93 10.88 4.75 14.06
N PHE A 94 11.24 4.88 12.78
CA PHE A 94 11.86 3.80 12.03
C PHE A 94 13.22 3.39 12.61
N GLN A 95 14.11 4.35 12.89
CA GLN A 95 15.42 4.10 13.49
C GLN A 95 15.31 3.45 14.88
N ARG A 96 14.36 3.92 15.70
CA ARG A 96 14.08 3.30 17.00
C ARG A 96 13.62 1.84 16.86
N PHE A 97 12.77 1.54 15.88
CA PHE A 97 12.36 0.18 15.59
C PHE A 97 13.54 -0.70 15.13
N GLU A 98 14.38 -0.20 14.22
CA GLU A 98 15.56 -0.94 13.74
C GLU A 98 16.52 -1.28 14.89
N GLY A 99 16.75 -0.32 15.80
CA GLY A 99 17.61 -0.51 16.97
C GLY A 99 17.17 -1.63 17.92
N ILE A 100 15.88 -2.00 17.92
CA ILE A 100 15.35 -3.06 18.78
C ILE A 100 15.04 -4.37 18.04
N LEU A 101 15.13 -4.39 16.71
CA LEU A 101 14.70 -5.50 15.86
C LEU A 101 15.40 -6.82 16.20
N GLY A 102 16.69 -6.79 16.54
CA GLY A 102 17.46 -7.96 16.93
C GLY A 102 16.85 -8.67 18.15
N LYS A 103 16.63 -7.92 19.24
CA LYS A 103 16.03 -8.44 20.48
C LYS A 103 14.56 -8.86 20.27
N LEU A 104 13.83 -8.12 19.43
CA LEU A 104 12.45 -8.43 19.12
C LEU A 104 12.30 -9.80 18.43
N LYS A 105 13.20 -10.12 17.50
CA LYS A 105 13.22 -11.43 16.80
C LYS A 105 13.33 -12.60 17.77
N GLU A 106 14.15 -12.49 18.80
CA GLU A 106 14.34 -13.55 19.80
C GLU A 106 13.06 -13.80 20.60
N VAL A 107 12.39 -12.73 21.02
CA VAL A 107 11.15 -12.82 21.80
C VAL A 107 10.01 -13.38 20.96
N VAL A 108 9.83 -12.90 19.73
CA VAL A 108 8.70 -13.32 18.89
C VAL A 108 8.81 -14.79 18.50
N LYS A 109 10.02 -15.35 18.32
CA LYS A 109 10.21 -16.79 18.05
C LYS A 109 9.61 -17.71 19.12
N VAL A 110 9.56 -17.26 20.37
CA VAL A 110 9.11 -18.07 21.52
C VAL A 110 7.60 -17.92 21.77
N ASN A 111 6.95 -16.90 21.20
CA ASN A 111 5.55 -16.57 21.50
C ASN A 111 4.63 -16.82 20.29
N LYS A 112 3.56 -17.58 20.48
CA LYS A 112 2.65 -18.02 19.40
C LYS A 112 1.57 -16.99 19.02
N ALA A 113 1.10 -16.20 20.00
CA ALA A 113 0.13 -15.13 19.81
C ALA A 113 0.69 -13.85 20.46
N VAL A 114 0.88 -12.81 19.65
CA VAL A 114 1.56 -11.59 20.06
C VAL A 114 0.65 -10.38 19.87
N VAL A 115 0.57 -9.55 20.91
CA VAL A 115 -0.08 -8.24 20.87
C VAL A 115 0.99 -7.18 21.05
N PHE A 116 1.18 -6.34 20.05
CA PHE A 116 2.05 -5.17 20.15
C PHE A 116 1.27 -3.99 20.69
N SER A 117 1.82 -3.33 21.70
CA SER A 117 1.18 -2.19 22.34
C SER A 117 2.11 -1.00 22.50
N GLY A 118 1.56 0.21 22.49
CA GLY A 118 2.34 1.41 22.72
C GLY A 118 1.48 2.63 23.03
N HIS A 119 1.94 3.41 24.00
CA HIS A 119 1.40 4.74 24.32
C HIS A 119 2.32 5.81 23.72
N SER A 120 1.75 6.87 23.16
CA SER A 120 2.51 8.00 22.58
C SER A 120 3.48 7.51 21.48
N ALA A 121 4.71 8.01 21.45
CA ALA A 121 5.78 7.54 20.54
C ALA A 121 6.20 6.07 20.73
N GLY A 122 5.61 5.31 21.66
CA GLY A 122 5.73 3.84 21.68
C GLY A 122 4.81 3.17 20.64
N GLY A 123 3.68 3.80 20.31
CA GLY A 123 2.70 3.32 19.34
C GLY A 123 3.29 3.09 17.93
N PRO A 124 4.07 4.02 17.36
CA PRO A 124 4.73 3.83 16.07
C PRO A 124 5.66 2.61 16.03
N ILE A 125 6.34 2.31 17.13
CA ILE A 125 7.21 1.15 17.24
C ILE A 125 6.38 -0.14 17.26
N ALA A 126 5.25 -0.14 17.99
CA ALA A 126 4.29 -1.23 17.98
C ALA A 126 3.72 -1.49 16.58
N ILE A 127 3.41 -0.42 15.84
CA ILE A 127 2.91 -0.49 14.47
C ILE A 127 3.95 -1.14 13.55
N LEU A 128 5.18 -0.62 13.53
CA LEU A 128 6.26 -1.14 12.69
C LEU A 128 6.60 -2.60 13.05
N ALA A 129 6.62 -2.94 14.34
CA ALA A 129 6.83 -4.32 14.81
C ALA A 129 5.73 -5.28 14.34
N THR A 130 4.47 -4.83 14.34
CA THR A 130 3.33 -5.63 13.87
C THR A 130 3.47 -5.92 12.39
N ILE A 131 3.74 -4.89 11.57
CA ILE A 131 3.88 -5.04 10.12
C ILE A 131 5.08 -5.94 9.80
N TRP A 132 6.19 -5.74 10.50
CA TRP A 132 7.37 -6.58 10.31
C TRP A 132 7.05 -8.06 10.56
N LEU A 133 6.29 -8.38 11.61
CA LEU A 133 5.89 -9.75 11.90
C LEU A 133 4.91 -10.30 10.85
N LEU A 134 3.97 -9.49 10.36
CA LEU A 134 3.08 -9.86 9.24
C LEU A 134 3.88 -10.17 7.96
N GLU A 135 4.92 -9.40 7.66
CA GLU A 135 5.84 -9.68 6.55
C GLU A 135 6.60 -11.01 6.75
N GLN A 136 7.07 -11.31 7.97
CA GLN A 136 7.74 -12.58 8.25
C GLN A 136 6.80 -13.78 8.07
N GLN A 137 5.55 -13.64 8.50
CA GLN A 137 4.51 -14.66 8.35
C GLN A 137 4.14 -14.87 6.88
N ARG A 138 4.10 -13.78 6.10
CA ARG A 138 3.92 -13.85 4.65
C ARG A 138 5.04 -14.65 4.00
N ASN A 139 6.29 -14.53 4.43
CA ASN A 139 7.43 -15.19 3.78
C ASN A 139 7.62 -16.68 4.15
N SER A 140 7.04 -17.13 5.27
CA SER A 140 7.16 -18.52 5.70
C SER A 140 6.08 -19.36 5.02
N ASN A 141 6.38 -20.59 4.58
CA ASN A 141 5.34 -21.63 4.38
C ASN A 141 4.71 -21.85 5.77
N SER A 142 3.67 -21.07 6.05
CA SER A 142 3.29 -20.74 7.42
C SER A 142 2.98 -22.00 8.20
N ASN A 143 3.69 -22.18 9.31
CA ASN A 143 3.32 -23.14 10.33
C ASN A 143 1.84 -22.88 10.70
N PRO A 144 0.90 -23.82 10.49
CA PRO A 144 -0.54 -23.57 10.56
C PRO A 144 -1.03 -23.10 11.94
N ASN A 145 -0.16 -23.09 12.94
CA ASN A 145 -0.45 -22.74 14.33
C ASN A 145 -0.08 -21.28 14.72
N PHE A 146 0.37 -20.43 13.79
CA PHE A 146 0.73 -19.04 14.12
C PHE A 146 -0.49 -18.10 14.04
N THR A 147 -0.79 -17.37 15.11
CA THR A 147 -1.90 -16.40 15.13
C THR A 147 -1.40 -15.04 14.64
N PRO A 148 -2.10 -14.36 13.69
CA PRO A 148 -1.70 -13.03 13.23
C PRO A 148 -1.56 -12.05 14.40
N PRO A 149 -0.51 -11.20 14.42
CA PRO A 149 -0.32 -10.26 15.50
C PRO A 149 -1.42 -9.21 15.52
N LYS A 150 -1.66 -8.66 16.70
CA LYS A 150 -2.57 -7.53 16.92
C LYS A 150 -1.78 -6.32 17.36
N CYS A 151 -2.18 -5.13 16.94
CA CYS A 151 -1.57 -3.86 17.33
C CYS A 151 -2.62 -2.98 18.01
N ILE A 152 -2.33 -2.54 19.23
CA ILE A 152 -3.15 -1.60 19.97
C ILE A 152 -2.32 -0.40 20.35
N THR A 153 -2.79 0.80 20.01
CA THR A 153 -2.07 2.02 20.37
C THR A 153 -2.98 3.02 21.07
N PHE A 154 -2.37 3.83 21.94
CA PHE A 154 -3.05 4.85 22.73
C PHE A 154 -2.37 6.19 22.52
N GLY A 155 -3.07 7.15 21.92
CA GLY A 155 -2.50 8.48 21.65
C GLY A 155 -1.27 8.42 20.75
N SER A 156 -1.24 7.49 19.80
CA SER A 156 -0.09 7.35 18.90
C SER A 156 -0.07 8.48 17.87
N PRO A 157 1.10 9.09 17.59
CA PRO A 157 1.28 9.90 16.40
C PRO A 157 1.10 9.06 15.12
N LEU A 158 0.83 9.75 14.01
CA LEU A 158 0.79 9.14 12.68
C LEU A 158 2.19 8.66 12.26
N VAL A 159 2.24 7.56 11.50
CA VAL A 159 3.51 6.84 11.23
C VAL A 159 3.94 6.93 9.78
N GLY A 160 3.01 6.70 8.85
CA GLY A 160 3.29 6.54 7.43
C GLY A 160 2.39 7.39 6.53
N ASN A 161 2.76 7.51 5.27
CA ASN A 161 1.99 8.25 4.27
C ASN A 161 0.78 7.46 3.75
N PHE A 162 0.09 8.00 2.75
CA PHE A 162 -1.09 7.33 2.18
C PHE A 162 -0.75 5.97 1.54
N ILE A 163 0.44 5.79 0.94
CA ILE A 163 0.90 4.50 0.40
C ILE A 163 0.98 3.44 1.50
N PHE A 164 1.39 3.84 2.71
CA PHE A 164 1.41 2.96 3.87
C PHE A 164 0.00 2.42 4.17
N SER A 165 -1.02 3.30 4.23
CA SER A 165 -2.42 2.89 4.43
C SER A 165 -2.94 2.03 3.29
N HIS A 166 -2.66 2.41 2.04
CA HIS A 166 -3.06 1.68 0.84
C HIS A 166 -2.50 0.25 0.84
N ALA A 167 -1.21 0.10 1.11
CA ALA A 167 -0.56 -1.21 1.18
C ALA A 167 -1.16 -2.09 2.27
N LEU A 168 -1.40 -1.55 3.47
CA LEU A 168 -2.00 -2.32 4.56
C LEU A 168 -3.42 -2.79 4.25
N LYS A 169 -4.23 -2.01 3.54
CA LYS A 169 -5.54 -2.45 3.08
C LYS A 169 -5.43 -3.53 2.01
N ARG A 170 -4.54 -3.34 1.02
CA ARG A 170 -4.31 -4.33 -0.05
C ARG A 170 -3.96 -5.71 0.49
N GLU A 171 -3.08 -5.76 1.49
CA GLU A 171 -2.68 -7.01 2.16
C GLU A 171 -3.70 -7.51 3.19
N LYS A 172 -4.82 -6.79 3.37
CA LYS A 172 -5.86 -7.04 4.40
C LYS A 172 -5.31 -6.98 5.83
N TRP A 173 -4.23 -6.25 6.04
CA TRP A 173 -3.57 -6.10 7.33
C TRP A 173 -4.14 -4.98 8.19
N SER A 174 -4.87 -4.02 7.61
CA SER A 174 -5.45 -2.87 8.33
C SER A 174 -6.36 -3.28 9.51
N THR A 175 -6.96 -4.47 9.46
CA THR A 175 -7.84 -5.03 10.51
C THR A 175 -7.08 -5.45 11.77
N HIS A 176 -5.76 -5.60 11.70
CA HIS A 176 -4.92 -5.93 12.85
C HIS A 176 -4.58 -4.74 13.75
N PHE A 177 -5.00 -3.53 13.38
CA PHE A 177 -4.62 -2.28 14.06
C PHE A 177 -5.84 -1.57 14.64
N VAL A 178 -5.76 -1.23 15.93
CA VAL A 178 -6.71 -0.35 16.61
C VAL A 178 -5.99 0.79 17.35
N HIS A 179 -6.47 2.01 17.13
CA HIS A 179 -5.90 3.25 17.64
C HIS A 179 -6.92 3.97 18.52
N PHE A 180 -6.64 4.08 19.82
CA PHE A 180 -7.50 4.77 20.78
C PHE A 180 -7.08 6.24 20.89
N ILE A 181 -8.06 7.13 20.72
CA ILE A 181 -7.86 8.59 20.71
C ILE A 181 -8.84 9.26 21.66
N THR A 182 -8.33 9.97 22.66
CA THR A 182 -9.12 10.93 23.43
C THR A 182 -9.32 12.20 22.60
N ARG A 183 -10.46 12.87 22.81
CA ARG A 183 -10.95 13.95 21.96
C ARG A 183 -9.87 15.00 21.65
N TYR A 184 -9.26 15.57 22.69
CA TYR A 184 -8.35 16.70 22.53
C TYR A 184 -6.88 16.31 22.46
N ASP A 185 -6.49 15.04 22.58
CA ASP A 185 -5.07 14.64 22.62
C ASP A 185 -4.28 15.24 21.45
N ILE A 186 -3.30 16.09 21.74
CA ILE A 186 -2.53 16.75 20.69
C ILE A 186 -1.57 15.80 19.97
N VAL A 187 -1.17 14.70 20.61
CA VAL A 187 -0.08 13.84 20.12
C VAL A 187 -0.37 13.20 18.76
N PRO A 188 -1.55 12.61 18.50
CA PRO A 188 -1.91 12.11 17.18
C PRO A 188 -1.86 13.15 16.05
N ARG A 189 -1.80 14.45 16.39
CA ARG A 189 -1.81 15.57 15.44
C ARG A 189 -0.44 16.21 15.24
N ILE A 190 0.57 15.93 16.07
CA ILE A 190 1.89 16.62 16.05
C ILE A 190 2.53 16.58 14.66
N HIS A 191 2.60 15.40 14.04
CA HIS A 191 3.23 15.21 12.72
C HIS A 191 2.45 15.81 11.55
N LEU A 192 1.28 16.41 11.78
CA LEU A 192 0.61 17.22 10.77
C LEU A 192 1.26 18.60 10.60
N ALA A 193 2.12 19.01 11.53
CA ALA A 193 2.93 20.23 11.44
C ALA A 193 4.41 19.93 11.11
N PRO A 194 5.08 20.83 10.36
CA PRO A 194 6.47 20.66 9.98
C PRO A 194 7.40 20.99 11.16
N LEU A 195 8.51 20.25 11.28
CA LEU A 195 9.51 20.41 12.34
C LEU A 195 10.00 21.86 12.52
N PRO A 196 10.34 22.62 11.46
CA PRO A 196 10.76 24.01 11.60
C PRO A 196 9.76 24.91 12.35
N SER A 197 8.45 24.58 12.31
CA SER A 197 7.43 25.32 13.06
C SER A 197 7.32 24.88 14.53
N LEU A 198 7.80 23.69 14.87
CA LEU A 198 7.68 23.09 16.21
C LEU A 198 8.99 23.16 17.02
N GLN A 199 10.13 23.34 16.34
CA GLN A 199 11.47 23.10 16.89
C GLN A 199 11.73 23.81 18.23
N SER A 200 11.30 25.07 18.38
CA SER A 200 11.54 25.85 19.59
C SER A 200 10.67 25.45 20.79
N GLN A 201 9.62 24.66 20.59
CA GLN A 201 8.61 24.34 21.61
C GLN A 201 8.51 22.84 21.90
N LEU A 202 8.90 21.99 20.94
CA LEU A 202 8.69 20.56 20.98
C LEU A 202 9.28 19.92 22.25
N GLN A 203 10.54 20.20 22.59
CA GLN A 203 11.18 19.60 23.76
C GLN A 203 10.45 19.99 25.06
N THR A 204 10.10 21.27 25.23
CA THR A 204 9.34 21.76 26.39
C THR A 204 7.97 21.07 26.53
N ILE A 205 7.28 20.83 25.41
CA ILE A 205 6.01 20.10 25.41
C ILE A 205 6.22 18.62 25.75
N LEU A 206 7.29 17.98 25.26
CA LEU A 206 7.60 16.60 25.60
C LEU A 206 7.97 16.44 27.08
N ASP A 207 8.75 17.38 27.63
CA ASP A 207 9.08 17.42 29.07
C ASP A 207 7.80 17.56 29.91
N SER A 208 6.88 18.44 29.48
CA SER A 208 5.55 18.60 30.07
C SER A 208 4.77 17.29 30.08
N LEU A 209 4.72 16.59 28.94
CA LEU A 209 4.00 15.32 28.80
C LEU A 209 4.66 14.23 29.66
N SER A 210 5.98 14.22 29.80
CA SER A 210 6.70 13.26 30.64
C SER A 210 6.37 13.37 32.13
N SER A 211 6.11 14.60 32.62
CA SER A 211 5.84 14.89 34.02
C SER A 211 4.48 14.40 34.53
N ARG A 212 3.59 13.96 33.61
CA ARG A 212 2.19 13.52 33.85
C ARG A 212 1.28 14.53 34.56
N SER A 213 1.81 15.68 35.01
CA SER A 213 1.11 16.71 35.79
C SER A 213 1.76 18.09 35.57
N PRO A 214 1.64 18.72 34.40
CA PRO A 214 2.13 20.07 34.19
C PRO A 214 1.26 21.06 34.98
N GLY A 215 1.88 21.80 35.90
CA GLY A 215 1.21 22.91 36.56
C GLY A 215 0.78 23.97 35.52
N PRO A 216 -0.48 24.47 35.55
CA PRO A 216 -1.02 25.36 34.51
C PRO A 216 -0.24 26.68 34.34
N ALA A 217 0.51 27.12 35.36
CA ALA A 217 1.22 28.40 35.35
C ALA A 217 2.56 28.40 34.59
N LEU A 218 3.23 27.25 34.40
CA LEU A 218 4.62 27.23 33.89
C LEU A 218 4.74 27.18 32.35
N ILE A 219 3.70 26.72 31.64
CA ILE A 219 3.78 26.34 30.21
C ILE A 219 2.67 27.01 29.36
N GLY A 220 1.76 27.80 29.95
CA GLY A 220 0.52 28.25 29.30
C GLY A 220 0.70 28.89 27.91
N ASN A 221 1.65 29.81 27.74
CA ASN A 221 1.90 30.46 26.45
C ASN A 221 2.56 29.51 25.43
N VAL A 222 3.48 28.65 25.88
CA VAL A 222 4.16 27.65 25.03
C VAL A 222 3.17 26.59 24.54
N ALA A 223 2.34 26.04 25.42
CA ALA A 223 1.29 25.09 25.07
C ALA A 223 0.29 25.66 24.07
N THR A 224 -0.13 26.91 24.28
CA THR A 224 -1.06 27.61 23.39
C THR A 224 -0.45 27.83 22.01
N THR A 225 0.79 28.31 21.94
CA THR A 225 1.48 28.54 20.65
C THR A 225 1.72 27.23 19.90
N PHE A 226 2.14 26.18 20.61
CA PHE A 226 2.34 24.85 20.04
C PHE A 226 1.03 24.28 19.48
N PHE A 227 -0.03 24.31 20.29
CA PHE A 227 -1.37 23.86 19.90
C PHE A 227 -1.87 24.57 18.65
N MET A 228 -1.80 25.91 18.62
CA MET A 228 -2.24 26.70 17.46
C MET A 228 -1.41 26.38 16.21
N THR A 229 -0.11 26.16 16.36
CA THR A 229 0.78 25.79 15.26
C THR A 229 0.42 24.42 14.70
N VAL A 230 0.22 23.41 15.57
CA VAL A 230 -0.20 22.07 15.15
C VAL A 230 -1.55 22.12 14.45
N MET A 231 -2.55 22.77 15.06
CA MET A 231 -3.91 22.79 14.54
C MET A 231 -4.05 23.63 13.26
N ARG A 232 -3.25 24.68 13.08
CA ARG A 232 -3.19 25.43 11.81
C ARG A 232 -2.70 24.55 10.66
N ASN A 233 -1.64 23.78 10.88
CA ASN A 233 -1.12 22.87 9.85
C ASN A 233 -2.05 21.68 9.62
N ALA A 234 -2.65 21.12 10.68
CA ALA A 234 -3.68 20.09 10.57
C ALA A 234 -4.88 20.57 9.75
N SER A 235 -5.31 21.82 9.92
CA SER A 235 -6.34 22.45 9.09
C SER A 235 -5.96 22.48 7.61
N ALA A 236 -4.72 22.88 7.30
CA ALA A 236 -4.23 22.94 5.92
C ALA A 236 -4.23 21.55 5.27
N VAL A 237 -3.75 20.52 5.98
CA VAL A 237 -3.75 19.13 5.50
C VAL A 237 -5.18 18.62 5.32
N ALA A 238 -6.05 18.77 6.32
CA ALA A 238 -7.44 18.31 6.26
C ALA A 238 -8.23 19.02 5.15
N SER A 239 -8.03 20.32 4.95
CA SER A 239 -8.68 21.11 3.91
C SER A 239 -8.21 20.72 2.51
N ASN A 240 -6.90 20.50 2.33
CA ASN A 240 -6.35 20.02 1.06
C ASN A 240 -6.92 18.63 0.69
N VAL A 241 -6.94 17.70 1.65
CA VAL A 241 -7.54 16.38 1.43
C VAL A 241 -9.02 16.49 1.11
N ALA A 242 -9.79 17.30 1.83
CA ALA A 242 -11.21 17.52 1.54
C ALA A 242 -11.43 18.07 0.11
N CYS A 243 -10.59 18.99 -0.36
CA CYS A 243 -10.68 19.50 -1.74
C CYS A 243 -10.47 18.40 -2.78
N HIS A 244 -9.50 17.50 -2.55
CA HIS A 244 -9.25 16.37 -3.44
C HIS A 244 -10.39 15.36 -3.42
N LEU A 245 -10.95 15.04 -2.25
CA LEU A 245 -12.10 14.12 -2.11
C LEU A 245 -13.37 14.66 -2.78
N MET A 246 -13.55 15.98 -2.80
CA MET A 246 -14.67 16.63 -3.48
C MET A 246 -14.45 16.82 -5.00
N GLY A 247 -13.35 16.31 -5.55
CA GLY A 247 -13.06 16.38 -6.99
C GLY A 247 -12.74 17.79 -7.50
N SER A 248 -12.18 18.66 -6.65
CA SER A 248 -11.80 20.02 -7.06
C SER A 248 -10.77 19.98 -8.19
N THR A 249 -11.13 20.50 -9.36
CA THR A 249 -10.27 20.59 -10.56
C THR A 249 -9.39 21.84 -10.55
N ASN A 250 -9.25 22.51 -9.41
CA ASN A 250 -8.55 23.77 -9.33
C ASN A 250 -7.03 23.59 -9.49
N LEU A 251 -6.50 23.99 -10.65
CA LEU A 251 -5.06 23.97 -10.99
C LEU A 251 -4.17 24.73 -9.98
N LEU A 252 -4.75 25.65 -9.20
CA LEU A 252 -4.02 26.32 -8.12
C LEU A 252 -3.61 25.35 -7.02
N LEU A 253 -4.35 24.26 -6.76
CA LEU A 253 -3.99 23.27 -5.75
C LEU A 253 -2.67 22.57 -6.10
N ASP A 254 -2.46 22.25 -7.37
CA ASP A 254 -1.20 21.64 -7.84
C ASP A 254 -0.06 22.66 -7.86
N THR A 255 -0.36 23.92 -8.18
CA THR A 255 0.62 25.01 -8.08
C THR A 255 1.04 25.27 -6.63
N LEU A 256 0.10 25.24 -5.68
CA LEU A 256 0.35 25.47 -4.26
C LEU A 256 1.22 24.37 -3.62
N LYS A 257 1.17 23.12 -4.12
CA LYS A 257 2.05 22.04 -3.65
C LYS A 257 3.54 22.37 -3.82
N ASN A 258 3.89 23.24 -4.76
CA ASN A 258 5.28 23.68 -4.97
C ASN A 258 5.74 24.70 -3.90
N PHE A 259 4.82 25.41 -3.26
CA PHE A 259 5.12 26.48 -2.29
C PHE A 259 4.86 26.06 -0.84
N VAL A 260 3.87 25.20 -0.61
CA VAL A 260 3.44 24.76 0.72
C VAL A 260 3.59 23.25 0.81
N LYS A 261 4.60 22.81 1.58
CA LYS A 261 4.75 21.39 1.91
C LYS A 261 3.73 21.02 2.98
N LEU A 262 2.84 20.11 2.64
CA LEU A 262 1.87 19.52 3.57
C LEU A 262 2.41 18.21 4.14
N SER A 263 2.01 17.89 5.37
CA SER A 263 2.42 16.64 6.01
C SER A 263 2.04 15.43 5.16
N PRO A 264 2.97 14.47 4.94
CA PRO A 264 2.68 13.27 4.18
C PRO A 264 1.89 12.24 5.01
N TYR A 265 1.92 12.33 6.34
CA TYR A 265 1.41 11.29 7.22
C TYR A 265 -0.12 11.17 7.19
N ARG A 266 -0.62 9.94 7.17
CA ARG A 266 -2.05 9.62 7.08
C ARG A 266 -2.48 8.56 8.10
N PRO A 267 -3.74 8.59 8.54
CA PRO A 267 -4.31 7.51 9.34
C PRO A 267 -4.40 6.20 8.55
N PHE A 268 -4.46 5.08 9.26
CA PHE A 268 -4.72 3.75 8.72
C PHE A 268 -5.30 2.84 9.83
N GLY A 269 -5.93 1.73 9.47
CA GLY A 269 -6.51 0.82 10.47
C GLY A 269 -7.76 1.39 11.14
N THR A 270 -8.12 0.86 12.31
CA THR A 270 -9.35 1.24 13.02
C THR A 270 -9.05 2.28 14.08
N TYR A 271 -9.75 3.42 14.06
CA TYR A 271 -9.66 4.45 15.10
C TYR A 271 -10.88 4.41 16.00
N VAL A 272 -10.66 4.58 17.30
CA VAL A 272 -11.69 4.67 18.33
C VAL A 272 -11.55 6.01 19.04
N PHE A 273 -12.48 6.92 18.77
CA PHE A 273 -12.54 8.24 19.41
C PHE A 273 -13.45 8.20 20.64
N PHE A 274 -12.90 8.59 21.79
CA PHE A 274 -13.69 8.73 23.02
C PHE A 274 -14.40 10.08 23.06
N THR A 275 -15.69 10.03 23.34
CA THR A 275 -16.51 11.21 23.62
C THR A 275 -16.44 11.63 25.10
N GLU A 276 -16.98 12.80 25.40
CA GLU A 276 -17.11 13.28 26.78
C GLU A 276 -18.18 12.50 27.56
N GLY A 277 -19.30 12.13 26.90
CA GLY A 277 -20.43 11.40 27.50
C GLY A 277 -20.22 9.89 27.64
N GLY A 278 -19.00 9.38 27.43
CA GLY A 278 -18.68 7.97 27.65
C GLY A 278 -19.13 7.02 26.54
N LYS A 279 -19.31 7.53 25.31
CA LYS A 279 -19.48 6.75 24.07
C LYS A 279 -18.16 6.62 23.30
N ALA A 280 -18.08 5.63 22.42
CA ALA A 280 -16.94 5.44 21.51
C ALA A 280 -17.38 5.51 20.05
N VAL A 281 -16.69 6.33 19.25
CA VAL A 281 -16.93 6.44 17.79
C VAL A 281 -15.84 5.68 17.05
N VAL A 282 -16.22 4.62 16.33
CA VAL A 282 -15.32 3.71 15.62
C VAL A 282 -15.32 4.06 14.13
N VAL A 283 -14.12 4.29 13.56
CA VAL A 283 -13.95 4.77 12.19
C VAL A 283 -12.81 4.02 11.52
N THR A 284 -13.04 3.53 10.31
CA THR A 284 -12.06 2.75 9.52
C THR A 284 -11.60 3.46 8.25
N ASN A 285 -12.39 4.42 7.74
CA ASN A 285 -12.00 5.21 6.57
C ASN A 285 -10.89 6.21 6.98
N PRO A 286 -9.67 6.12 6.39
CA PRO A 286 -8.52 6.90 6.84
C PRO A 286 -8.69 8.41 6.60
N ASP A 287 -9.38 8.80 5.54
CA ASP A 287 -9.66 10.20 5.23
C ASP A 287 -10.67 10.79 6.23
N ALA A 288 -11.72 10.04 6.57
CA ALA A 288 -12.66 10.41 7.62
C ALA A 288 -11.98 10.58 8.98
N VAL A 289 -11.06 9.67 9.35
CA VAL A 289 -10.25 9.79 10.56
C VAL A 289 -9.43 11.07 10.55
N LEU A 290 -8.79 11.42 9.43
CA LEU A 290 -8.01 12.65 9.30
C LEU A 290 -8.87 13.90 9.53
N GLN A 291 -10.09 13.91 8.98
CA GLN A 291 -11.04 15.00 9.22
C GLN A 291 -11.43 15.06 10.71
N ILE A 292 -11.72 13.94 11.36
CA ILE A 292 -12.06 13.91 12.79
C ILE A 292 -10.88 14.38 13.65
N LEU A 293 -9.65 13.94 13.36
CA LEU A 293 -8.46 14.38 14.09
C LEU A 293 -8.34 15.91 14.15
N PHE A 294 -8.70 16.60 13.06
CA PHE A 294 -8.75 18.05 13.01
C PHE A 294 -10.00 18.63 13.69
N TYR A 295 -11.20 18.24 13.23
CA TYR A 295 -12.45 18.88 13.66
C TYR A 295 -12.81 18.63 15.13
N SER A 296 -12.47 17.46 15.68
CA SER A 296 -12.77 17.13 17.08
C SER A 296 -11.99 17.94 18.11
N CYS A 297 -10.88 18.56 17.67
CA CYS A 297 -9.97 19.35 18.49
C CYS A 297 -10.03 20.84 18.13
N GLN A 298 -11.12 21.31 17.52
CA GLN A 298 -11.34 22.72 17.22
C GLN A 298 -11.76 23.53 18.45
N LEU A 299 -11.47 24.83 18.42
CA LEU A 299 -11.92 25.80 19.41
C LEU A 299 -13.33 26.29 19.04
N SER A 300 -14.23 26.36 20.03
CA SER A 300 -15.56 26.97 19.81
C SER A 300 -15.49 28.49 19.85
N SER A 301 -14.52 29.05 20.59
CA SER A 301 -14.20 30.48 20.61
C SER A 301 -12.73 30.72 20.94
N VAL A 302 -12.21 31.91 20.62
CA VAL A 302 -10.82 32.30 20.90
C VAL A 302 -10.52 32.27 22.41
N GLY A 303 -11.51 32.57 23.26
CA GLY A 303 -11.37 32.58 24.71
C GLY A 303 -11.10 31.21 25.34
N GLU A 304 -11.38 30.11 24.62
CA GLU A 304 -11.11 28.75 25.10
C GLU A 304 -9.69 28.25 24.82
N CYS A 305 -8.91 29.01 24.04
CA CYS A 305 -7.63 28.53 23.49
C CYS A 305 -6.65 28.06 24.59
N GLY A 306 -6.50 28.84 25.67
CA GLY A 306 -5.63 28.45 26.80
C GLY A 306 -6.12 27.22 27.56
N ARG A 307 -7.45 27.04 27.69
CA ARG A 307 -8.05 25.88 28.36
C ARG A 307 -7.88 24.62 27.51
N ILE A 308 -8.20 24.69 26.22
CA ILE A 308 -8.12 23.54 25.30
C ILE A 308 -6.67 23.15 25.02
N SER A 309 -5.75 24.11 24.89
CA SER A 309 -4.33 23.78 24.72
C SER A 309 -3.79 23.02 25.93
N HIS A 310 -4.16 23.40 27.16
CA HIS A 310 -3.79 22.64 28.35
C HIS A 310 -4.51 21.27 28.42
N GLN A 311 -5.81 21.24 28.13
CA GLN A 311 -6.59 20.00 28.10
C GLN A 311 -6.01 19.00 27.08
N SER A 312 -5.51 19.48 25.94
CA SER A 312 -4.92 18.64 24.89
C SER A 312 -3.69 17.85 25.37
N LEU A 313 -2.95 18.39 26.34
CA LEU A 313 -1.83 17.70 26.99
C LEU A 313 -2.31 16.72 28.07
N MET A 314 -3.41 17.04 28.75
CA MET A 314 -4.02 16.19 29.79
C MET A 314 -4.72 14.96 29.20
N ASP A 315 -5.43 15.15 28.11
CA ASP A 315 -6.12 14.08 27.39
C ASP A 315 -5.16 12.99 26.92
N HIS A 316 -3.88 13.32 26.69
CA HIS A 316 -2.86 12.34 26.32
C HIS A 316 -2.63 11.27 27.39
N TRP A 317 -2.83 11.58 28.68
CA TRP A 317 -2.75 10.58 29.76
C TRP A 317 -4.13 10.08 30.20
N GLY A 318 -5.22 10.57 29.58
CA GLY A 318 -6.59 10.27 29.97
C GLY A 318 -7.08 8.86 29.64
N TYR A 319 -6.29 8.03 28.94
CA TYR A 319 -6.70 6.72 28.43
C TYR A 319 -7.11 5.72 29.52
N GLU A 320 -6.36 5.63 30.63
CA GLU A 320 -6.68 4.70 31.73
C GLU A 320 -8.06 5.01 32.32
N SER A 321 -8.35 6.29 32.54
CA SER A 321 -9.64 6.71 33.10
C SER A 321 -10.83 6.40 32.18
N LYS A 322 -10.64 6.54 30.86
CA LYS A 322 -11.67 6.29 29.84
C LYS A 322 -11.94 4.80 29.65
N ILE A 323 -10.90 3.97 29.66
CA ILE A 323 -11.00 2.52 29.43
C ILE A 323 -11.42 1.78 30.72
N GLN A 324 -10.95 2.20 31.90
CA GLN A 324 -11.27 1.49 33.16
C GLN A 324 -12.71 1.70 33.64
N ARG A 325 -13.26 2.91 33.51
CA ARG A 325 -14.57 3.22 34.11
C ARG A 325 -15.76 2.68 33.31
N ASN A 326 -15.62 2.41 32.01
CA ASN A 326 -16.79 2.37 31.13
C ASN A 326 -16.82 1.25 30.08
N TRP A 327 -15.95 0.23 30.09
CA TRP A 327 -15.90 -0.71 28.96
C TRP A 327 -17.25 -1.38 28.63
N GLU A 328 -17.96 -1.88 29.63
CA GLU A 328 -19.29 -2.51 29.46
C GLU A 328 -20.40 -1.52 29.10
N LEU A 329 -20.21 -0.22 29.38
CA LEU A 329 -21.16 0.87 29.12
C LEU A 329 -20.82 1.69 27.86
N LEU A 330 -19.64 1.44 27.26
CA LEU A 330 -19.18 2.11 26.04
C LEU A 330 -20.04 1.65 24.87
N HIS A 331 -21.11 2.39 24.64
CA HIS A 331 -21.90 2.27 23.43
C HIS A 331 -21.02 2.66 22.25
N SER A 332 -20.69 1.68 21.41
CA SER A 332 -19.89 1.93 20.22
C SER A 332 -20.79 2.31 19.06
N ILE A 333 -20.38 3.36 18.36
CA ILE A 333 -21.05 3.88 17.17
C ILE A 333 -20.04 3.79 16.04
N ARG A 334 -20.31 2.88 15.11
CA ARG A 334 -19.45 2.65 13.96
C ARG A 334 -19.87 3.53 12.79
N LEU A 335 -18.94 4.31 12.25
CA LEU A 335 -19.16 5.22 11.14
C LEU A 335 -18.84 4.56 9.79
N ASP A 336 -19.58 3.51 9.45
CA ASP A 336 -19.42 2.84 8.14
C ASP A 336 -20.19 3.58 7.03
N GLU A 337 -21.43 4.03 7.30
CA GLU A 337 -22.31 4.67 6.31
C GLU A 337 -22.11 6.19 6.24
N LEU A 338 -20.88 6.61 5.95
CA LEU A 338 -20.47 8.02 5.93
C LEU A 338 -21.34 8.91 5.02
N VAL A 339 -21.77 8.41 3.85
CA VAL A 339 -22.60 9.16 2.90
C VAL A 339 -23.99 9.49 3.45
N LYS A 340 -24.49 8.70 4.41
CA LYS A 340 -25.81 8.89 5.03
C LYS A 340 -25.78 9.77 6.27
N LEU A 341 -24.62 10.31 6.65
CA LEU A 341 -24.52 11.23 7.77
C LEU A 341 -25.40 12.47 7.58
N PRO A 342 -26.06 12.95 8.65
CA PRO A 342 -26.86 14.16 8.57
C PRO A 342 -25.96 15.38 8.34
N LEU A 343 -26.47 16.37 7.58
CA LEU A 343 -25.75 17.64 7.35
C LEU A 343 -25.84 18.61 8.53
N SER A 344 -26.76 18.36 9.47
CA SER A 344 -26.90 19.12 10.71
C SER A 344 -27.19 18.19 11.87
N LEU A 345 -26.53 18.45 13.00
CA LEU A 345 -26.76 17.75 14.27
C LEU A 345 -27.87 18.42 15.10
N ALA A 346 -28.28 19.64 14.75
CA ALA A 346 -29.29 20.38 15.49
C ALA A 346 -30.67 19.70 15.42
N GLY A 347 -31.34 19.56 16.56
CA GLY A 347 -32.69 19.03 16.67
C GLY A 347 -32.82 17.52 16.44
N ARG A 348 -31.72 16.77 16.39
CA ARG A 348 -31.72 15.30 16.23
C ARG A 348 -31.15 14.61 17.47
N ASN A 349 -31.99 13.83 18.15
CA ASN A 349 -31.61 13.10 19.37
C ASN A 349 -31.45 11.60 19.07
N THR A 350 -30.49 11.26 18.21
CA THR A 350 -30.09 9.86 17.98
C THR A 350 -28.74 9.62 18.66
N PRO A 351 -28.42 8.39 19.10
CA PRO A 351 -27.11 8.10 19.69
C PRO A 351 -25.93 8.55 18.82
N LEU A 352 -26.07 8.40 17.49
CA LEU A 352 -25.11 8.87 16.50
C LEU A 352 -24.94 10.40 16.54
N THR A 353 -26.03 11.16 16.41
CA THR A 353 -25.95 12.62 16.35
C THR A 353 -25.46 13.22 17.66
N GLU A 354 -25.83 12.63 18.80
CA GLU A 354 -25.28 12.99 20.11
C GLU A 354 -23.77 12.74 20.17
N ALA A 355 -23.28 11.56 19.78
CA ALA A 355 -21.86 11.25 19.84
C ALA A 355 -21.01 12.15 18.92
N LEU A 356 -21.51 12.46 17.72
CA LEU A 356 -20.82 13.39 16.81
C LEU A 356 -20.84 14.83 17.35
N ASN A 357 -21.89 15.23 18.05
CA ASN A 357 -21.99 16.52 18.73
C ASN A 357 -21.04 16.60 19.94
N GLU A 358 -20.95 15.52 20.72
CA GLU A 358 -20.00 15.39 21.84
C GLU A 358 -18.53 15.38 21.37
N LEU A 359 -18.25 14.95 20.14
CA LEU A 359 -16.94 15.14 19.50
C LEU A 359 -16.72 16.58 19.00
N GLY A 360 -17.75 17.44 18.97
CA GLY A 360 -17.67 18.81 18.47
C GLY A 360 -17.59 18.92 16.95
N LEU A 361 -18.13 17.94 16.22
CA LEU A 361 -18.06 17.96 14.76
C LEU A 361 -19.04 18.98 14.18
N SER A 362 -18.50 20.00 13.51
CA SER A 362 -19.29 21.03 12.81
C SER A 362 -19.99 20.49 11.56
N THR A 363 -20.94 21.25 11.01
CA THR A 363 -21.55 20.95 9.70
C THR A 363 -20.51 20.74 8.59
N ARG A 364 -19.43 21.54 8.59
CA ARG A 364 -18.34 21.39 7.63
C ARG A 364 -17.59 20.06 7.83
N ALA A 365 -17.38 19.64 9.08
CA ALA A 365 -16.82 18.33 9.38
C ALA A 365 -17.67 17.22 8.76
N LEU A 366 -18.99 17.26 8.97
CA LEU A 366 -19.92 16.26 8.44
C LEU A 366 -19.91 16.22 6.91
N MET A 367 -19.84 17.38 6.23
CA MET A 367 -19.69 17.43 4.78
C MET A 367 -18.39 16.75 4.32
N ASN A 368 -17.27 17.00 5.00
CA ASN A 368 -15.99 16.38 4.66
C ASN A 368 -16.00 14.86 4.93
N LEU A 369 -16.68 14.40 5.98
CA LEU A 369 -16.88 12.97 6.24
C LEU A 369 -17.74 12.30 5.15
N ARG A 370 -18.82 12.96 4.70
CA ARG A 370 -19.63 12.49 3.57
C ARG A 370 -18.81 12.42 2.28
N ALA A 371 -17.95 13.40 2.03
CA ALA A 371 -17.06 13.40 0.86
C ALA A 371 -16.07 12.21 0.90
N ALA A 372 -15.50 11.90 2.06
CA ALA A 372 -14.66 10.72 2.24
C ALA A 372 -15.43 9.41 1.96
N GLY A 373 -16.67 9.31 2.45
CA GLY A 373 -17.57 8.19 2.15
C GLY A 373 -17.92 8.08 0.66
N ALA A 374 -18.25 9.20 0.03
CA ALA A 374 -18.64 9.25 -1.38
C ALA A 374 -17.48 8.88 -2.31
N CYS A 375 -16.25 9.28 -1.94
CA CYS A 375 -15.04 8.86 -2.63
C CYS A 375 -14.87 7.33 -2.58
N GLU A 376 -15.05 6.72 -1.41
CA GLU A 376 -14.97 5.25 -1.26
C GLU A 376 -16.07 4.53 -2.04
N GLU A 377 -17.32 5.00 -1.99
CA GLU A 377 -18.42 4.47 -2.83
C GLU A 377 -18.11 4.62 -4.33
N GLN A 378 -17.47 5.71 -4.74
CA GLN A 378 -17.07 5.90 -6.14
C GLN A 378 -16.00 4.88 -6.57
N LYS A 379 -15.06 4.53 -5.69
CA LYS A 379 -14.10 3.44 -5.96
C LYS A 379 -14.81 2.10 -6.18
N MET A 380 -15.84 1.81 -5.38
CA MET A 380 -16.63 0.59 -5.54
C MET A 380 -17.38 0.56 -6.88
N LYS A 381 -18.05 1.66 -7.26
CA LYS A 381 -18.71 1.78 -8.58
C LYS A 381 -17.73 1.66 -9.74
N ASN A 382 -16.56 2.26 -9.59
CA ASN A 382 -15.48 2.14 -10.57
C ASN A 382 -15.04 0.68 -10.73
N GLN A 383 -14.93 -0.07 -9.63
CA GLN A 383 -14.63 -1.49 -9.68
C GLN A 383 -15.72 -2.30 -10.38
N GLU A 384 -17.00 -2.04 -10.11
CA GLU A 384 -18.13 -2.72 -10.78
C GLU A 384 -18.06 -2.52 -12.30
N ARG A 385 -17.78 -1.29 -12.76
CA ARG A 385 -17.54 -1.00 -14.18
C ARG A 385 -16.33 -1.75 -14.74
N MET A 386 -15.29 -1.96 -13.94
CA MET A 386 -14.12 -2.74 -14.38
C MET A 386 -14.45 -4.24 -14.45
N GLU A 387 -15.33 -4.74 -13.60
CA GLU A 387 -15.78 -6.14 -13.62
C GLU A 387 -16.54 -6.48 -14.91
N GLU A 388 -17.32 -5.55 -15.46
CA GLU A 388 -17.93 -5.72 -16.80
C GLU A 388 -16.85 -5.83 -17.90
N LYS A 389 -15.81 -4.99 -17.83
CA LYS A 389 -14.68 -5.01 -18.77
C LYS A 389 -13.79 -6.25 -18.61
N LYS A 390 -13.79 -6.87 -17.44
CA LYS A 390 -13.08 -8.12 -17.16
C LYS A 390 -13.64 -9.26 -18.02
N GLN A 391 -14.95 -9.43 -18.06
CA GLN A 391 -15.61 -10.46 -18.89
C GLN A 391 -15.29 -10.26 -20.37
N TYR A 392 -15.43 -9.02 -20.86
CA TYR A 392 -15.04 -8.67 -22.23
C TYR A 392 -13.57 -9.04 -22.53
N THR A 393 -12.68 -8.75 -21.59
CA THR A 393 -11.24 -9.06 -21.71
C THR A 393 -11.00 -10.57 -21.76
N GLU A 394 -11.67 -11.35 -20.92
CA GLU A 394 -11.58 -12.81 -20.89
C GLU A 394 -12.00 -13.43 -22.22
N GLU A 395 -13.15 -13.02 -22.76
CA GLU A 395 -13.67 -13.48 -24.05
C GLU A 395 -12.69 -13.16 -25.18
N ARG A 396 -12.21 -11.90 -25.25
CA ARG A 396 -11.28 -11.48 -26.29
C ARG A 396 -9.94 -12.19 -26.22
N LEU A 397 -9.44 -12.48 -25.02
CA LEU A 397 -8.21 -13.27 -24.85
C LEU A 397 -8.41 -14.72 -25.30
N SER A 398 -9.55 -15.34 -25.01
CA SER A 398 -9.85 -16.70 -25.47
C SER A 398 -9.95 -16.77 -26.99
N ARG A 399 -10.61 -15.80 -27.64
CA ARG A 399 -10.63 -15.70 -29.11
C ARG A 399 -9.23 -15.53 -29.69
N LEU A 400 -8.39 -14.70 -29.09
CA LEU A 400 -7.01 -14.51 -29.56
C LEU A 400 -6.17 -15.80 -29.42
N GLU A 401 -6.42 -16.57 -28.37
CA GLU A 401 -5.75 -17.86 -28.14
C GLU A 401 -6.23 -18.96 -29.10
N GLU A 402 -7.55 -19.09 -29.29
CA GLU A 402 -8.17 -20.16 -30.08
C GLU A 402 -8.24 -19.86 -31.58
N GLU A 403 -8.65 -18.65 -31.96
CA GLU A 403 -8.88 -18.28 -33.38
C GLU A 403 -7.62 -17.75 -34.07
N TYR A 404 -6.63 -17.26 -33.31
CA TYR A 404 -5.40 -16.69 -33.89
C TYR A 404 -4.17 -17.51 -33.54
N ARG A 405 -3.83 -17.62 -32.25
CA ARG A 405 -2.58 -18.29 -31.82
C ARG A 405 -2.53 -19.76 -32.23
N ALA A 406 -3.60 -20.52 -32.00
CA ALA A 406 -3.66 -21.93 -32.39
C ALA A 406 -3.52 -22.12 -33.91
N VAL A 407 -4.14 -21.24 -34.70
CA VAL A 407 -4.11 -21.35 -36.17
C VAL A 407 -2.72 -21.01 -36.71
N CYS A 408 -2.09 -19.93 -36.23
CA CYS A 408 -0.72 -19.59 -36.62
C CYS A 408 0.31 -20.66 -36.20
N LYS A 409 0.01 -21.43 -35.15
CA LYS A 409 0.83 -22.58 -34.74
C LYS A 409 0.75 -23.72 -35.75
N VAL A 410 -0.43 -24.02 -36.28
CA VAL A 410 -0.63 -25.02 -37.36
C VAL A 410 0.10 -24.61 -38.64
N ASP A 411 0.09 -23.31 -38.98
CA ASP A 411 0.83 -22.78 -40.13
C ASP A 411 2.38 -22.88 -39.96
N GLY A 412 2.84 -23.26 -38.76
CA GLY A 412 4.24 -23.50 -38.40
C GLY A 412 5.07 -22.24 -38.21
N LEU A 413 4.46 -21.06 -38.37
CA LEU A 413 5.12 -19.75 -38.26
C LEU A 413 5.08 -19.21 -36.83
N GLY A 414 4.00 -19.48 -36.10
CA GLY A 414 3.72 -18.88 -34.80
C GLY A 414 3.07 -17.50 -34.93
N TYR A 415 2.27 -17.15 -33.92
CA TYR A 415 1.44 -15.94 -33.95
C TYR A 415 2.23 -14.63 -33.84
N TYR A 416 3.41 -14.63 -33.21
CA TYR A 416 4.30 -13.47 -33.16
C TYR A 416 4.77 -13.09 -34.58
N ASP A 417 5.33 -14.07 -35.29
CA ASP A 417 5.88 -13.88 -36.64
C ASP A 417 4.78 -13.58 -37.65
N ALA A 418 3.63 -14.26 -37.56
CA ALA A 418 2.47 -14.02 -38.42
C ALA A 418 2.00 -12.57 -38.28
N PHE A 419 1.86 -12.10 -37.05
CA PHE A 419 1.46 -10.73 -36.74
C PHE A 419 2.48 -9.70 -37.23
N LYS A 420 3.77 -9.98 -37.08
CA LYS A 420 4.85 -9.10 -37.52
C LYS A 420 4.88 -8.96 -39.05
N LEU A 421 4.58 -10.03 -39.79
CA LEU A 421 4.49 -10.00 -41.25
C LEU A 421 3.19 -9.35 -41.74
N GLN A 422 2.08 -9.55 -41.02
CA GLN A 422 0.72 -9.10 -41.34
C GLN A 422 0.34 -9.31 -42.82
N LYS A 423 0.24 -10.58 -43.22
CA LYS A 423 -0.11 -10.95 -44.61
C LYS A 423 -1.59 -11.28 -44.76
N ASP A 424 -2.22 -11.79 -43.70
CA ASP A 424 -3.60 -12.26 -43.73
C ASP A 424 -4.57 -11.27 -43.09
N ALA A 425 -5.83 -11.29 -43.53
CA ALA A 425 -6.90 -10.54 -42.88
C ALA A 425 -7.00 -10.83 -41.37
N ARG A 426 -6.68 -12.05 -40.94
CA ARG A 426 -6.68 -12.49 -39.53
C ARG A 426 -5.68 -11.68 -38.67
N ASP A 427 -4.52 -11.35 -39.23
CA ASP A 427 -3.50 -10.54 -38.55
C ASP A 427 -4.01 -9.11 -38.27
N PHE A 428 -4.81 -8.55 -39.17
CA PHE A 428 -5.48 -7.27 -38.95
C PHE A 428 -6.53 -7.36 -37.83
N HIS A 429 -7.32 -8.44 -37.79
CA HIS A 429 -8.30 -8.66 -36.71
C HIS A 429 -7.62 -8.83 -35.35
N ALA A 430 -6.52 -9.59 -35.29
CA ALA A 430 -5.70 -9.72 -34.08
C ALA A 430 -5.16 -8.36 -33.63
N ASN A 431 -4.79 -7.47 -34.56
CA ASN A 431 -4.34 -6.12 -34.23
C ASN A 431 -5.47 -5.23 -33.66
N ILE A 432 -6.70 -5.38 -34.16
CA ILE A 432 -7.87 -4.71 -33.59
C ILE A 432 -8.10 -5.19 -32.16
N TRP A 433 -8.11 -6.51 -31.91
CA TRP A 433 -8.27 -7.05 -30.57
C TRP A 433 -7.15 -6.62 -29.62
N ARG A 434 -5.90 -6.58 -30.08
CA ARG A 434 -4.75 -6.04 -29.33
C ARG A 434 -5.02 -4.60 -28.88
N LEU A 435 -5.51 -3.73 -29.77
CA LEU A 435 -5.81 -2.33 -29.47
C LEU A 435 -6.96 -2.16 -28.48
N GLU A 436 -8.04 -2.93 -28.65
CA GLU A 436 -9.18 -2.93 -27.72
C GLU A 436 -8.74 -3.34 -26.32
N LEU A 437 -8.00 -4.44 -26.20
CA LEU A 437 -7.45 -4.92 -24.93
C LEU A 437 -6.48 -3.91 -24.31
N ALA A 438 -5.59 -3.32 -25.11
CA ALA A 438 -4.68 -2.29 -24.64
C ALA A 438 -5.45 -1.08 -24.06
N GLY A 439 -6.53 -0.63 -24.73
CA GLY A 439 -7.36 0.47 -24.26
C GLY A 439 -8.02 0.19 -22.91
N VAL A 440 -8.56 -1.02 -22.72
CA VAL A 440 -9.15 -1.44 -21.43
C VAL A 440 -8.10 -1.42 -20.32
N TRP A 441 -6.93 -2.01 -20.55
CA TRP A 441 -5.87 -2.04 -19.54
C TRP A 441 -5.28 -0.66 -19.25
N ASP A 442 -5.09 0.18 -20.26
CA ASP A 442 -4.56 1.53 -20.07
C ASP A 442 -5.54 2.38 -19.22
N GLU A 443 -6.86 2.23 -19.40
CA GLU A 443 -7.86 2.85 -18.53
C GLU A 443 -7.74 2.38 -17.08
N ILE A 444 -7.66 1.05 -16.86
CA ILE A 444 -7.48 0.47 -15.51
C ILE A 444 -6.21 1.02 -14.86
N ILE A 445 -5.10 1.09 -15.60
CA ILE A 445 -3.82 1.60 -15.09
C ILE A 445 -3.90 3.08 -14.73
N GLU A 446 -4.58 3.91 -15.54
CA GLU A 446 -4.74 5.33 -15.21
C GLU A 446 -5.60 5.53 -13.95
N MET A 447 -6.67 4.74 -13.77
CA MET A 447 -7.47 4.78 -12.55
C MET A 447 -6.68 4.34 -11.31
N LEU A 448 -5.83 3.32 -11.44
CA LEU A 448 -4.94 2.87 -10.35
C LEU A 448 -3.93 3.94 -9.94
N LYS A 449 -3.31 4.63 -10.90
CA LYS A 449 -2.37 5.73 -10.60
C LYS A 449 -3.03 6.88 -9.85
N ARG A 450 -4.32 7.10 -10.06
CA ARG A 450 -5.13 8.10 -9.38
C ARG A 450 -5.75 7.60 -8.08
N TYR A 451 -5.53 6.33 -7.73
CA TYR A 451 -6.14 5.67 -6.57
C TYR A 451 -7.68 5.72 -6.60
N GLU A 452 -8.27 5.64 -7.80
CA GLU A 452 -9.71 5.66 -8.05
C GLU A 452 -10.36 4.28 -8.02
N LEU A 453 -9.58 3.22 -7.76
CA LEU A 453 -10.04 1.85 -7.56
C LEU A 453 -9.77 1.41 -6.10
N PRO A 454 -10.48 0.39 -5.60
CA PRO A 454 -10.28 -0.11 -4.24
C PRO A 454 -8.85 -0.59 -4.01
N ASP A 455 -8.35 -0.36 -2.79
CA ASP A 455 -6.95 -0.61 -2.43
C ASP A 455 -6.58 -2.10 -2.59
N GLU A 456 -7.55 -3.01 -2.47
CA GLU A 456 -7.38 -4.45 -2.59
C GLU A 456 -7.27 -4.97 -4.03
N LEU A 457 -7.60 -4.17 -5.05
CA LEU A 457 -7.70 -4.66 -6.44
C LEU A 457 -6.41 -5.33 -6.92
N GLU A 458 -5.26 -4.68 -6.70
CA GLU A 458 -3.94 -5.19 -7.12
C GLU A 458 -3.54 -6.50 -6.41
N GLY A 459 -4.26 -6.87 -5.33
CA GLY A 459 -4.08 -8.12 -4.59
C GLY A 459 -5.11 -9.20 -4.89
N LYS A 460 -6.09 -8.96 -5.78
CA LYS A 460 -7.15 -9.95 -6.10
C LYS A 460 -6.64 -11.00 -7.08
N ASP A 461 -6.78 -12.27 -6.70
CA ASP A 461 -6.25 -13.40 -7.47
C ASP A 461 -6.78 -13.47 -8.91
N GLU A 462 -8.06 -13.23 -9.11
CA GLU A 462 -8.72 -13.23 -10.42
C GLU A 462 -8.13 -12.16 -11.34
N TRP A 463 -7.96 -10.94 -10.82
CA TRP A 463 -7.34 -9.83 -11.56
C TRP A 463 -5.89 -10.11 -11.91
N ILE A 464 -5.12 -10.72 -10.99
CA ILE A 464 -3.72 -11.09 -11.23
C ILE A 464 -3.63 -12.19 -12.30
N GLN A 465 -4.51 -13.19 -12.27
CA GLN A 465 -4.56 -14.24 -13.28
C GLN A 465 -4.92 -13.69 -14.66
N LEU A 466 -5.95 -12.85 -14.76
CA LEU A 466 -6.35 -12.21 -16.01
C LEU A 466 -5.25 -11.29 -16.56
N ALA A 467 -4.67 -10.45 -15.70
CA ALA A 467 -3.53 -9.59 -16.00
C ALA A 467 -2.33 -10.37 -16.54
N THR A 468 -2.03 -11.51 -15.93
CA THR A 468 -0.93 -12.38 -16.34
C THR A 468 -1.20 -13.03 -17.69
N ARG A 469 -2.43 -13.54 -17.90
CA ARG A 469 -2.86 -14.10 -19.19
C ARG A 469 -2.79 -13.06 -20.30
N PHE A 470 -3.33 -11.85 -20.04
CA PHE A 470 -3.25 -10.72 -20.95
C PHE A 470 -1.80 -10.40 -21.32
N ARG A 471 -0.93 -10.23 -20.32
CA ARG A 471 0.49 -9.90 -20.54
C ARG A 471 1.18 -10.97 -21.39
N ARG A 472 1.02 -12.25 -21.05
CA ARG A 472 1.68 -13.37 -21.77
C ARG A 472 1.21 -13.51 -23.21
N LEU A 473 -0.06 -13.19 -23.49
CA LEU A 473 -0.65 -13.38 -24.81
C LEU A 473 -0.53 -12.14 -25.70
N VAL A 474 -0.59 -10.93 -25.14
CA VAL A 474 -0.71 -9.68 -25.91
C VAL A 474 0.60 -8.89 -25.97
N GLU A 475 1.45 -8.98 -24.95
CA GLU A 475 2.76 -8.30 -24.99
C GLU A 475 3.62 -8.73 -26.19
N PRO A 476 3.69 -10.02 -26.57
CA PRO A 476 4.38 -10.44 -27.80
C PRO A 476 3.85 -9.73 -29.06
N LEU A 477 2.54 -9.50 -29.17
CA LEU A 477 1.95 -8.78 -30.31
C LEU A 477 2.30 -7.29 -30.31
N ASP A 478 2.37 -6.66 -29.12
CA ASP A 478 2.84 -5.28 -29.01
C ASP A 478 4.33 -5.15 -29.35
N ILE A 479 5.15 -6.13 -28.98
CA ILE A 479 6.56 -6.23 -29.37
C ILE A 479 6.66 -6.40 -30.90
N ALA A 480 5.93 -7.34 -31.48
CA ALA A 480 5.89 -7.54 -32.93
C ALA A 480 5.50 -6.25 -33.66
N ASN A 481 4.47 -5.56 -33.18
CA ASN A 481 4.04 -4.27 -33.72
C ASN A 481 5.13 -3.19 -33.62
N TYR A 482 5.88 -3.15 -32.51
CA TYR A 482 6.95 -2.18 -32.27
C TYR A 482 8.08 -2.33 -33.28
N TYR A 483 8.62 -3.54 -33.45
CA TYR A 483 9.72 -3.82 -34.38
C TYR A 483 9.27 -3.84 -35.84
N ARG A 484 8.01 -4.20 -36.12
CA ARG A 484 7.45 -4.12 -37.48
C ARG A 484 7.47 -2.70 -38.03
N HIS A 485 7.19 -1.72 -37.19
CA HIS A 485 7.18 -0.31 -37.57
C HIS A 485 8.52 0.38 -37.34
N SER A 486 9.61 -0.38 -37.14
CA SER A 486 10.96 0.16 -36.89
C SER A 486 11.03 1.17 -35.73
N LYS A 487 10.13 1.10 -34.75
CA LYS A 487 10.14 2.04 -33.62
C LYS A 487 11.39 1.91 -32.76
N ASN A 488 12.06 0.76 -32.83
CA ASN A 488 13.36 0.54 -32.21
C ASN A 488 14.44 1.47 -32.79
N ASP A 489 14.37 1.82 -34.07
CA ASP A 489 15.32 2.73 -34.71
C ASP A 489 15.05 4.19 -34.31
N ASP A 490 13.77 4.59 -34.23
CA ASP A 490 13.37 5.95 -33.88
C ASP A 490 13.48 6.24 -32.37
N THR A 491 12.98 5.32 -31.55
CA THR A 491 12.79 5.53 -30.11
C THR A 491 13.85 4.83 -29.28
N GLY A 492 14.41 3.72 -29.76
CA GLY A 492 15.37 2.87 -29.04
C GLY A 492 14.78 1.52 -28.59
N PRO A 493 15.54 0.70 -27.83
CA PRO A 493 15.13 -0.65 -27.47
C PRO A 493 13.80 -0.72 -26.72
N TYR A 494 12.97 -1.72 -27.04
CA TYR A 494 11.62 -1.86 -26.50
C TYR A 494 11.60 -1.85 -24.96
N LEU A 495 12.44 -2.66 -24.30
CA LEU A 495 12.42 -2.77 -22.83
C LEU A 495 12.75 -1.46 -22.10
N ILE A 496 13.56 -0.60 -22.73
CA ILE A 496 14.02 0.66 -22.16
C ILE A 496 13.00 1.77 -22.41
N LYS A 497 12.61 1.99 -23.67
CA LYS A 497 11.82 3.17 -24.08
C LYS A 497 10.46 2.84 -24.72
N GLY A 498 10.25 1.61 -25.18
CA GLY A 498 9.03 1.22 -25.90
C GLY A 498 7.95 0.53 -25.04
N ARG A 499 8.34 -0.09 -23.92
CA ARG A 499 7.48 -1.00 -23.15
C ARG A 499 6.33 -0.28 -22.43
N PRO A 500 5.06 -0.55 -22.79
CA PRO A 500 3.90 0.06 -22.15
C PRO A 500 3.80 -0.20 -20.65
N LYS A 501 3.24 0.77 -19.91
CA LYS A 501 3.09 0.68 -18.44
C LYS A 501 2.18 -0.47 -18.01
N ARG A 502 1.14 -0.80 -18.78
CA ARG A 502 0.23 -1.93 -18.51
C ARG A 502 0.96 -3.24 -18.27
N TYR A 503 2.01 -3.57 -19.04
CA TYR A 503 2.77 -4.80 -18.83
C TYR A 503 3.68 -4.75 -17.61
N ARG A 504 4.24 -3.59 -17.29
CA ARG A 504 5.02 -3.40 -16.05
C ARG A 504 4.15 -3.57 -14.81
N PHE A 505 2.91 -3.07 -14.84
CA PHE A 505 1.95 -3.22 -13.74
C PHE A 505 1.57 -4.69 -13.54
N THR A 506 1.09 -5.34 -14.60
CA THR A 506 0.64 -6.74 -14.54
C THR A 506 1.77 -7.72 -14.21
N GLN A 507 3.01 -7.41 -14.62
CA GLN A 507 4.20 -8.14 -14.19
C GLN A 507 4.46 -8.01 -12.69
N ARG A 508 4.51 -6.78 -12.16
CA ARG A 508 4.77 -6.51 -10.74
C ARG A 508 3.72 -7.13 -9.83
N TRP A 509 2.47 -7.19 -10.28
CA TRP A 509 1.38 -7.87 -9.57
C TRP A 509 1.68 -9.36 -9.36
N LEU A 510 2.08 -10.06 -10.43
CA LEU A 510 2.44 -11.47 -10.37
C LEU A 510 3.66 -11.70 -9.47
N GLU A 511 4.71 -10.92 -9.66
CA GLU A 511 5.95 -11.01 -8.88
C GLU A 511 5.70 -10.81 -7.39
N HIS A 512 4.85 -9.85 -7.03
CA HIS A 512 4.47 -9.60 -5.64
C HIS A 512 3.67 -10.76 -5.04
N LYS A 513 2.71 -11.31 -5.78
CA LYS A 513 1.90 -12.46 -5.34
C LYS A 513 2.75 -13.70 -5.15
N GLN A 514 3.61 -14.01 -6.11
CA GLN A 514 4.49 -15.18 -6.09
C GLN A 514 5.76 -14.97 -5.26
N LYS A 515 5.98 -13.76 -4.74
CA LYS A 515 7.16 -13.37 -3.92
C LYS A 515 8.46 -13.63 -4.68
N MET A 516 8.46 -13.32 -5.96
CA MET A 516 9.60 -13.55 -6.83
C MET A 516 10.73 -12.59 -6.46
N ILE A 517 11.94 -13.15 -6.36
CA ILE A 517 13.18 -12.35 -6.22
C ILE A 517 13.61 -11.84 -7.60
N GLU A 518 13.38 -12.66 -8.63
CA GLU A 518 13.75 -12.38 -10.01
C GLU A 518 12.54 -11.94 -10.83
N SER A 519 12.82 -11.15 -11.86
CA SER A 519 11.83 -10.57 -12.76
C SER A 519 11.12 -11.65 -13.59
N SER A 520 9.79 -11.53 -13.74
CA SER A 520 8.99 -12.39 -14.61
C SER A 520 9.07 -11.86 -16.05
N GLU A 521 10.09 -12.31 -16.78
CA GLU A 521 10.46 -11.80 -18.12
C GLU A 521 9.85 -12.60 -19.28
N GLU A 522 8.97 -13.56 -19.00
CA GLU A 522 8.45 -14.52 -19.98
C GLU A 522 7.73 -13.85 -21.16
N SER A 523 7.05 -12.74 -20.93
CA SER A 523 6.29 -12.02 -21.94
C SER A 523 7.14 -11.04 -22.77
N SER A 524 8.36 -10.76 -22.32
CA SER A 524 9.29 -9.83 -22.96
C SER A 524 10.40 -10.49 -23.77
N LEU A 525 10.49 -11.83 -23.77
CA LEU A 525 11.58 -12.57 -24.42
C LEU A 525 11.75 -12.22 -25.90
N TRP A 526 10.64 -12.01 -26.62
CA TRP A 526 10.69 -11.59 -28.03
C TRP A 526 11.44 -10.27 -28.25
N ALA A 527 11.37 -9.33 -27.30
CA ALA A 527 12.13 -8.09 -27.41
C ALA A 527 13.63 -8.33 -27.29
N GLU A 528 14.07 -9.23 -26.41
CA GLU A 528 15.48 -9.61 -26.28
C GLU A 528 15.98 -10.34 -27.55
N VAL A 529 15.15 -11.20 -28.15
CA VAL A 529 15.46 -11.86 -29.43
C VAL A 529 15.69 -10.84 -30.55
N GLU A 530 14.82 -9.83 -30.69
CA GLU A 530 14.98 -8.82 -31.74
C GLU A 530 16.26 -8.00 -31.56
N GLU A 531 16.55 -7.56 -30.34
CA GLU A 531 17.78 -6.80 -30.05
C GLU A 531 19.04 -7.64 -30.32
N LEU A 532 19.08 -8.89 -29.88
CA LEU A 532 20.22 -9.78 -30.13
C LEU A 532 20.39 -10.09 -31.61
N ARG A 533 19.28 -10.34 -32.34
CA ARG A 533 19.31 -10.55 -33.78
C ARG A 533 19.86 -9.34 -34.53
N ILE A 534 19.52 -8.12 -34.12
CA ILE A 534 20.06 -6.88 -34.68
C ILE A 534 21.57 -6.77 -34.36
N GLN A 535 21.96 -7.03 -33.11
CA GLN A 535 23.36 -6.94 -32.69
C GLN A 535 24.25 -7.96 -33.40
N THR A 536 23.81 -9.20 -33.59
CA THR A 536 24.57 -10.26 -34.30
C THR A 536 24.82 -9.96 -35.78
N LYS A 537 24.13 -8.98 -36.38
CA LYS A 537 24.47 -8.50 -37.73
C LYS A 537 25.72 -7.62 -37.76
N THR A 538 26.05 -7.00 -36.63
CA THR A 538 27.14 -6.02 -36.51
C THR A 538 28.31 -6.50 -35.67
N ARG A 539 28.05 -7.41 -34.72
CA ARG A 539 29.01 -7.93 -33.74
C ARG A 539 29.21 -9.43 -33.94
N THR A 540 30.39 -9.90 -33.57
CA THR A 540 30.75 -11.32 -33.60
C THR A 540 30.01 -12.12 -32.53
N PHE A 541 29.92 -13.43 -32.71
CA PHE A 541 29.34 -14.34 -31.71
C PHE A 541 30.02 -14.21 -30.34
N ALA A 542 31.36 -14.14 -30.31
CA ALA A 542 32.14 -14.03 -29.07
C ALA A 542 31.80 -12.76 -28.25
N GLU A 543 31.38 -11.68 -28.91
CA GLU A 543 30.98 -10.44 -28.24
C GLU A 543 29.59 -10.50 -27.60
N ASN A 544 28.72 -11.43 -28.03
CA ASN A 544 27.35 -11.58 -27.54
C ASN A 544 27.10 -12.95 -26.87
N GLU A 545 28.12 -13.80 -26.74
CA GLU A 545 28.00 -15.19 -26.26
C GLU A 545 27.32 -15.26 -24.89
N LYS A 546 27.66 -14.31 -24.02
CA LYS A 546 27.09 -14.22 -22.67
C LYS A 546 25.60 -13.90 -22.73
N GLU A 547 25.19 -12.90 -23.50
CA GLU A 547 23.79 -12.49 -23.65
C GLU A 547 22.95 -13.56 -24.32
N ILE A 548 23.49 -14.25 -25.32
CA ILE A 548 22.84 -15.40 -25.99
C ILE A 548 22.62 -16.53 -24.98
N THR A 549 23.65 -16.87 -24.21
CA THR A 549 23.56 -17.93 -23.18
C THR A 549 22.54 -17.57 -22.10
N GLU A 550 22.48 -16.31 -21.68
CA GLU A 550 21.45 -15.85 -20.72
C GLU A 550 20.04 -15.89 -21.32
N LEU A 551 19.85 -15.50 -22.57
CA LEU A 551 18.56 -15.63 -23.26
C LEU A 551 18.10 -17.09 -23.32
N GLU A 552 18.99 -18.03 -23.66
CA GLU A 552 18.66 -19.46 -23.70
C GLU A 552 18.23 -19.98 -22.33
N LYS A 553 18.93 -19.60 -21.25
CA LYS A 553 18.52 -19.94 -19.88
C LYS A 553 17.14 -19.39 -19.54
N LYS A 554 16.84 -18.15 -19.94
CA LYS A 554 15.51 -17.54 -19.74
C LYS A 554 14.43 -18.27 -20.53
N ILE A 555 14.69 -18.63 -21.80
CA ILE A 555 13.76 -19.40 -22.63
C ILE A 555 13.50 -20.77 -21.98
N LYS A 556 14.56 -21.49 -21.56
CA LYS A 556 14.44 -22.78 -20.88
C LYS A 556 13.60 -22.69 -19.62
N ARG A 557 13.80 -21.63 -18.82
CA ARG A 557 13.04 -21.38 -17.59
C ARG A 557 11.55 -21.16 -17.85
N TRP A 558 11.22 -20.43 -18.92
CA TRP A 558 9.85 -19.97 -19.21
C TRP A 558 9.15 -20.76 -20.32
N ILE A 559 9.73 -21.88 -20.74
CA ILE A 559 9.27 -22.65 -21.91
C ILE A 559 7.80 -23.08 -21.79
N ASN A 560 7.37 -23.44 -20.58
CA ASN A 560 5.99 -23.86 -20.29
C ASN A 560 5.01 -22.68 -20.39
N GLU A 561 5.44 -21.48 -20.00
CA GLU A 561 4.63 -20.26 -20.03
C GLU A 561 4.49 -19.69 -21.45
N ILE A 562 5.52 -19.81 -22.28
CA ILE A 562 5.53 -19.34 -23.67
C ILE A 562 4.91 -20.35 -24.67
N LYS A 563 4.55 -21.57 -24.23
CA LYS A 563 3.87 -22.64 -24.99
C LYS A 563 4.52 -22.97 -26.35
N ASP A 564 5.83 -23.09 -26.37
CA ASP A 564 6.68 -23.51 -27.49
C ASP A 564 6.64 -22.65 -28.78
N ASP A 565 5.91 -21.54 -28.81
CA ASP A 565 5.77 -20.72 -30.04
C ASP A 565 7.12 -20.22 -30.55
N MET A 566 8.05 -19.91 -29.64
CA MET A 566 9.40 -19.48 -29.99
C MET A 566 10.21 -20.60 -30.64
N LEU A 567 9.90 -21.87 -30.37
CA LEU A 567 10.65 -23.03 -30.87
C LEU A 567 10.07 -23.61 -32.16
N LEU A 568 9.04 -22.98 -32.75
CA LEU A 568 8.50 -23.39 -34.04
C LEU A 568 9.54 -23.22 -35.15
N LYS A 569 9.55 -24.17 -36.11
CA LYS A 569 10.59 -24.28 -37.15
C LYS A 569 10.82 -23.00 -37.94
N LYS A 570 9.77 -22.21 -38.21
CA LYS A 570 9.80 -20.96 -38.98
C LYS A 570 9.74 -19.71 -38.10
N SER A 571 9.94 -19.83 -36.79
CA SER A 571 9.91 -18.68 -35.88
C SER A 571 11.15 -17.80 -36.08
N THR A 572 11.03 -16.48 -35.83
CA THR A 572 12.20 -15.57 -35.90
C THR A 572 13.33 -16.04 -34.98
N PHE A 573 13.00 -16.58 -33.80
CA PHE A 573 14.00 -17.12 -32.88
C PHE A 573 14.73 -18.31 -33.48
N MET A 574 14.03 -19.31 -34.01
CA MET A 574 14.65 -20.52 -34.55
C MET A 574 15.45 -20.25 -35.82
N GLU A 575 14.97 -19.38 -36.71
CA GLU A 575 15.71 -18.98 -37.90
C GLU A 575 17.03 -18.29 -37.52
N TRP A 576 17.01 -17.40 -36.52
CA TRP A 576 18.21 -16.75 -36.01
C TRP A 576 19.12 -17.75 -35.27
N TRP A 577 18.57 -18.57 -34.38
CA TRP A 577 19.33 -19.52 -33.58
C TRP A 577 20.10 -20.52 -34.45
N LYS A 578 19.51 -20.97 -35.57
CA LYS A 578 20.17 -21.86 -36.56
C LYS A 578 21.41 -21.24 -37.23
N THR A 579 21.55 -19.92 -37.21
CA THR A 579 22.75 -19.22 -37.72
C THR A 579 23.91 -19.21 -36.73
N LEU A 580 23.68 -19.58 -35.46
CA LEU A 580 24.71 -19.62 -34.44
C LEU A 580 25.68 -20.81 -34.63
N PRO A 581 26.93 -20.71 -34.13
CA PRO A 581 27.93 -21.77 -34.28
C PRO A 581 27.45 -23.13 -33.78
N GLU A 582 27.80 -24.20 -34.50
CA GLU A 582 27.40 -25.57 -34.15
C GLU A 582 27.88 -26.00 -32.77
N HIS A 583 29.10 -25.60 -32.37
CA HIS A 583 29.63 -25.92 -31.05
C HIS A 583 28.75 -25.35 -29.93
N HIS A 584 28.28 -24.10 -30.07
CA HIS A 584 27.37 -23.47 -29.12
C HIS A 584 26.03 -24.18 -29.08
N ARG A 585 25.41 -24.41 -30.25
CA ARG A 585 24.12 -25.09 -30.36
C ARG A 585 24.14 -26.50 -29.75
N SER A 586 25.26 -27.22 -29.90
CA SER A 586 25.43 -28.57 -29.35
C SER A 586 25.53 -28.61 -27.82
N GLN A 587 25.93 -27.49 -27.20
CA GLN A 587 26.10 -27.34 -25.74
C GLN A 587 24.98 -26.50 -25.11
N SER A 588 24.04 -26.02 -25.91
CA SER A 588 22.94 -25.16 -25.47
C SER A 588 21.98 -25.87 -24.53
N CYS A 589 21.50 -25.16 -23.51
CA CYS A 589 20.55 -25.67 -22.53
C CYS A 589 19.13 -25.92 -23.07
N ILE A 590 18.82 -25.41 -24.28
CA ILE A 590 17.53 -25.61 -24.96
C ILE A 590 17.59 -26.67 -26.07
N LYS A 591 18.76 -27.30 -26.30
CA LYS A 591 18.97 -28.28 -27.37
C LYS A 591 17.91 -29.39 -27.35
N ASP A 592 17.70 -30.02 -26.20
CA ASP A 592 16.76 -31.14 -26.07
C ASP A 592 15.30 -30.72 -26.30
N ASP A 593 14.95 -29.45 -26.07
CA ASP A 593 13.60 -28.94 -26.36
C ASP A 593 13.45 -28.66 -27.86
N VAL A 594 14.49 -28.11 -28.50
CA VAL A 594 14.55 -27.92 -29.96
C VAL A 594 14.43 -29.27 -30.68
N GLU A 595 15.22 -30.28 -30.29
CA GLU A 595 15.19 -31.61 -30.90
C GLU A 595 13.83 -32.30 -30.71
N ARG A 596 13.18 -32.13 -29.55
CA ARG A 596 11.82 -32.63 -29.31
C ARG A 596 10.80 -31.97 -30.24
N MET A 597 10.90 -30.67 -30.47
CA MET A 597 10.01 -29.94 -31.37
C MET A 597 10.23 -30.31 -32.83
N GLU A 598 11.48 -30.55 -33.26
CA GLU A 598 11.76 -30.98 -34.63
C GLU A 598 11.26 -32.42 -34.88
N ASN A 599 11.46 -33.35 -33.93
CA ASN A 599 11.00 -34.74 -34.04
C ASN A 599 9.48 -34.90 -33.89
N GLY A 600 8.80 -33.99 -33.17
CA GLY A 600 7.35 -34.03 -32.97
C GLY A 600 6.53 -33.55 -34.19
N VAL A 601 7.12 -32.72 -35.05
CA VAL A 601 6.48 -32.23 -36.29
C VAL A 601 6.51 -33.31 -37.39
N ASP A 602 7.59 -34.09 -37.47
CA ASP A 602 7.72 -35.17 -38.47
C ASP A 602 6.71 -36.32 -38.26
N ALA A 603 6.14 -36.46 -37.05
CA ALA A 603 5.09 -37.44 -36.76
C ALA A 603 3.68 -37.00 -37.19
N ILE A 604 3.46 -35.72 -37.50
CA ILE A 604 2.17 -35.18 -37.95
C ILE A 604 2.11 -35.12 -39.48
N ASP A 605 3.25 -34.96 -40.16
CA ASP A 605 3.37 -34.97 -41.62
C ASP A 605 3.39 -36.40 -42.24
N THR A 606 3.11 -37.44 -41.45
CA THR A 606 3.11 -38.86 -41.88
C THR A 606 1.76 -39.59 -41.77
N VAL A 607 0.63 -38.88 -41.66
CA VAL A 607 -0.72 -39.49 -41.68
C VAL A 607 -1.59 -38.99 -42.84
#